data_AF-A0A9W7D8T9-F1
#
_entry.id   AF-A0A9W7D8T9-F1
#
_cell.length_a   1.000
_cell.length_b   1.000
_cell.length_c   1.000
_cell.angle_alpha   90.00
_cell.angle_beta   90.00
_cell.angle_gamma   90.00
#
_symmetry.space_group_name_H-M   'P 1'
#
loop_
_entity.id
_entity.type
_entity.pdbx_description
1 polymer ?
#
loop_
_entity_poly.entity_id
_entity_poly.type
_entity_poly.pdbx_seq_one_letter_code
_entity_poly.pdbx_strand_id
1 'polypeptide(L)'
;MEIAKNVRDFLVGMKETLSPEEDQLLSSLQTLHEQYLNIMEDFSVQVSAKALSMSPEARVVAHQLRLKIYQDWRAKLMERVFDNSKEIASAEDAESHNPGCDCCFCELTRRLSSYESVTADYIQVSTQIKNPENDAGEDSAFQLPDFLTT
;
A
#
# COMPACT_ATOMS: atom_id res chain seq x y z
N MET A 1 3.62 0.32 -15.12
CA MET A 1 2.62 -0.61 -14.53
C MET A 1 1.31 0.11 -14.48
N GLU A 2 0.26 -0.49 -15.03
CA GLU A 2 -1.11 -0.02 -14.89
C GLU A 2 -1.67 -0.54 -13.56
N ILE A 3 -2.05 0.37 -12.67
CA ILE A 3 -2.73 0.06 -11.41
C ILE A 3 -4.22 0.25 -11.68
N ALA A 4 -5.05 -0.72 -11.29
CA ALA A 4 -6.49 -0.55 -11.42
C ALA A 4 -6.95 0.70 -10.64
N LYS A 5 -7.93 1.41 -11.18
CA LYS A 5 -8.44 2.66 -10.57
C LYS A 5 -9.66 2.39 -9.70
N ASN A 6 -10.40 1.34 -10.00
CA ASN A 6 -11.62 1.00 -9.29
C ASN A 6 -11.46 -0.36 -8.60
N VAL A 7 -11.93 -0.45 -7.36
CA VAL A 7 -11.91 -1.73 -6.61
C VAL A 7 -12.73 -2.80 -7.33
N ARG A 8 -13.80 -2.42 -8.04
CA ARG A 8 -14.61 -3.35 -8.86
C ARG A 8 -13.80 -4.02 -9.97
N ASP A 9 -12.72 -3.40 -10.46
CA ASP A 9 -11.85 -4.01 -11.47
C ASP A 9 -11.09 -5.22 -10.91
N PHE A 10 -10.88 -5.29 -9.59
CA PHE A 10 -10.32 -6.48 -8.94
C PHE A 10 -11.33 -7.62 -8.81
N LEU A 11 -12.62 -7.33 -9.00
CA LEU A 11 -13.76 -8.18 -8.66
C LEU A 11 -14.47 -8.72 -9.90
N VAL A 12 -13.67 -9.10 -10.90
CA VAL A 12 -14.14 -9.73 -12.13
C VAL A 12 -14.99 -10.96 -11.77
N GLY A 13 -16.29 -10.89 -12.06
CA GLY A 13 -17.24 -11.99 -11.83
C GLY A 13 -18.20 -11.83 -10.65
N MET A 14 -18.22 -10.69 -9.95
CA MET A 14 -19.32 -10.41 -9.02
C MET A 14 -20.65 -10.28 -9.76
N LYS A 15 -21.74 -10.66 -9.08
CA LYS A 15 -23.11 -10.62 -9.63
C LYS A 15 -23.47 -9.20 -10.10
N GLU A 16 -24.25 -9.10 -11.17
CA GLU A 16 -24.75 -7.83 -11.71
C GLU A 16 -25.60 -7.04 -10.69
N THR A 17 -26.15 -7.72 -9.67
CA THR A 17 -26.91 -7.11 -8.57
C THR A 17 -26.20 -7.34 -7.23
N LEU A 18 -25.76 -6.24 -6.64
CA LEU A 18 -25.21 -6.17 -5.29
C LEU A 18 -26.32 -5.79 -4.31
N SER A 19 -26.25 -6.32 -3.10
CA SER A 19 -27.05 -5.82 -1.98
C SER A 19 -26.56 -4.42 -1.55
N PRO A 20 -27.41 -3.62 -0.88
CA PRO A 20 -27.00 -2.31 -0.36
C PRO A 20 -25.77 -2.36 0.57
N GLU A 21 -25.64 -3.44 1.35
CA GLU A 21 -24.52 -3.67 2.26
C GLU A 21 -23.22 -3.93 1.50
N GLU A 22 -23.26 -4.74 0.43
CA GLU A 22 -22.13 -4.97 -0.46
C GLU A 22 -21.71 -3.70 -1.19
N ASP A 23 -22.67 -2.88 -1.65
CA ASP A 23 -22.38 -1.60 -2.30
C ASP A 23 -21.75 -0.58 -1.34
N GLN A 24 -22.20 -0.55 -0.08
CA GLN A 24 -21.60 0.28 0.96
C GLN A 24 -20.17 -0.18 1.26
N LEU A 25 -19.93 -1.48 1.40
CA LEU A 25 -18.59 -2.04 1.59
C LEU A 25 -17.66 -1.68 0.43
N LEU A 26 -18.10 -1.87 -0.82
CA LEU A 26 -17.32 -1.52 -2.00
C LEU A 26 -16.99 -0.03 -2.05
N SER A 27 -17.91 0.82 -1.62
CA SER A 27 -17.69 2.27 -1.52
C SER A 27 -16.60 2.59 -0.48
N SER A 28 -16.64 1.96 0.69
CA SER A 28 -15.60 2.13 1.72
C SER A 28 -14.23 1.60 1.25
N LEU A 29 -14.20 0.45 0.59
CA LEU A 29 -12.97 -0.10 0.00
C LEU A 29 -12.42 0.79 -1.11
N GLN A 30 -13.29 1.39 -1.93
CA GLN A 30 -12.90 2.36 -2.96
C GLN A 30 -12.21 3.58 -2.35
N THR A 31 -12.72 4.12 -1.24
CA THR A 31 -12.05 5.22 -0.53
C THR A 31 -10.64 4.84 -0.05
N LEU A 32 -10.48 3.65 0.52
CA LEU A 32 -9.15 3.17 0.92
C LEU A 32 -8.22 2.94 -0.29
N HIS A 33 -8.78 2.47 -1.40
CA HIS A 33 -8.03 2.30 -2.64
C HIS A 33 -7.57 3.62 -3.24
N GLU A 34 -8.37 4.68 -3.16
CA GLU A 34 -7.96 6.02 -3.56
C GLU A 34 -6.82 6.56 -2.71
N GLN A 35 -6.82 6.29 -1.40
CA GLN A 35 -5.70 6.63 -0.53
C GLN A 35 -4.43 5.86 -0.96
N TYR A 36 -4.55 4.57 -1.23
CA TYR A 36 -3.46 3.77 -1.82
C TYR A 36 -2.91 4.40 -3.10
N LEU A 37 -3.79 4.79 -4.04
CA LEU A 37 -3.39 5.41 -5.30
C LEU A 37 -2.63 6.72 -5.06
N ASN A 38 -3.07 7.54 -4.12
CA ASN A 38 -2.39 8.77 -3.75
C ASN A 38 -0.98 8.52 -3.20
N ILE A 39 -0.81 7.53 -2.32
CA ILE A 39 0.51 7.14 -1.80
C ILE A 39 1.44 6.71 -2.95
N MET A 40 0.94 5.91 -3.90
CA MET A 40 1.73 5.43 -5.03
C MET A 40 2.06 6.51 -6.07
N GLU A 41 1.16 7.46 -6.26
CA GLU A 41 1.40 8.63 -7.10
C GLU A 41 2.46 9.54 -6.47
N ASP A 42 2.30 9.88 -5.19
CA ASP A 42 3.28 10.69 -4.46
C ASP A 42 4.66 10.04 -4.46
N PHE A 43 4.74 8.74 -4.18
CA PHE A 43 6.00 8.00 -4.28
C PHE A 43 6.63 8.10 -5.68
N SER A 44 5.83 7.97 -6.74
CA SER A 44 6.31 8.08 -8.13
C SER A 44 6.83 9.49 -8.46
N VAL A 45 6.15 10.52 -7.95
CA VAL A 45 6.57 11.92 -8.06
C VAL A 45 7.89 12.14 -7.33
N GLN A 46 8.02 11.65 -6.10
CA GLN A 46 9.24 11.79 -5.29
C GLN A 46 10.45 11.09 -5.95
N VAL A 47 10.30 9.85 -6.45
CA VAL A 47 11.35 9.14 -7.18
C VAL A 47 11.77 9.93 -8.43
N SER A 48 10.81 10.48 -9.16
CA SER A 48 11.09 11.28 -10.37
C SER A 48 11.83 12.57 -10.04
N ALA A 49 11.38 13.29 -9.01
CA ALA A 49 12.00 14.53 -8.54
C ALA A 49 13.45 14.31 -8.05
N LYS A 50 13.72 13.14 -7.45
CA LYS A 50 15.02 12.76 -6.90
C LYS A 50 15.89 11.93 -7.86
N ALA A 51 15.44 11.69 -9.10
CA ALA A 51 16.06 10.74 -10.02
C ALA A 51 17.55 11.01 -10.31
N LEU A 52 17.99 12.27 -10.27
CA LEU A 52 19.40 12.65 -10.48
C LEU A 52 20.30 12.35 -9.27
N SER A 53 19.71 12.30 -8.08
CA SER A 53 20.42 11.99 -6.83
C SER A 53 20.41 10.49 -6.50
N MET A 54 19.70 9.68 -7.28
CA MET A 54 19.58 8.24 -7.11
C MET A 54 20.46 7.51 -8.12
N SER A 55 21.08 6.40 -7.70
CA SER A 55 21.75 5.49 -8.63
C SER A 55 20.73 4.83 -9.59
N PRO A 56 21.16 4.34 -10.76
CA PRO A 56 20.33 3.51 -11.63
C PRO A 56 19.73 2.31 -10.89
N GLU A 57 20.51 1.65 -10.04
CA GLU A 57 20.09 0.48 -9.25
C GLU A 57 19.00 0.86 -8.25
N ALA A 58 19.14 2.00 -7.57
CA ALA A 58 18.09 2.52 -6.69
C ALA A 58 16.80 2.76 -7.50
N ARG A 59 16.86 3.35 -8.69
CA ARG A 59 15.64 3.51 -9.50
C ARG A 59 14.98 2.18 -9.88
N VAL A 60 15.76 1.11 -10.08
CA VAL A 60 15.22 -0.25 -10.28
C VAL A 60 14.56 -0.78 -8.99
N VAL A 61 15.19 -0.59 -7.83
CA VAL A 61 14.61 -0.99 -6.54
C VAL A 61 13.31 -0.24 -6.25
N ALA A 62 13.24 1.06 -6.56
CA ALA A 62 12.02 1.85 -6.43
C ALA A 62 10.88 1.27 -7.28
N HIS A 63 11.19 0.85 -8.51
CA HIS A 63 10.21 0.17 -9.36
C HIS A 63 9.75 -1.15 -8.76
N GLN A 64 10.69 -1.98 -8.28
CA GLN A 64 10.37 -3.26 -7.63
C GLN A 64 9.51 -3.07 -6.37
N LEU A 65 9.83 -2.07 -5.55
CA LEU A 65 9.06 -1.73 -4.36
C LEU A 65 7.61 -1.38 -4.72
N ARG A 66 7.40 -0.56 -5.75
CA ARG A 66 6.06 -0.23 -6.26
C ARG A 66 5.30 -1.47 -6.73
N LEU A 67 5.97 -2.40 -7.42
CA LEU A 67 5.33 -3.65 -7.86
C LEU A 67 4.89 -4.50 -6.66
N LYS A 68 5.74 -4.65 -5.65
CA LYS A 68 5.47 -5.45 -4.47
C LYS A 68 4.35 -4.87 -3.62
N ILE A 69 4.37 -3.56 -3.38
CA ILE A 69 3.29 -2.85 -2.68
C ILE A 69 1.95 -3.04 -3.42
N TYR A 70 1.94 -2.98 -4.74
CA TYR A 70 0.73 -3.22 -5.52
C TYR A 70 0.23 -4.67 -5.41
N GLN A 71 1.13 -5.65 -5.48
CA GLN A 71 0.79 -7.05 -5.34
C GLN A 71 0.19 -7.35 -3.95
N ASP A 72 0.83 -6.85 -2.89
CA ASP A 72 0.33 -6.98 -1.51
C ASP A 72 -1.03 -6.30 -1.35
N TRP A 73 -1.18 -5.05 -1.82
CA TRP A 73 -2.44 -4.32 -1.73
C TRP A 73 -3.58 -5.04 -2.43
N ARG A 74 -3.32 -5.54 -3.66
CA ARG A 74 -4.31 -6.31 -4.41
C ARG A 74 -4.66 -7.62 -3.69
N ALA A 75 -3.67 -8.33 -3.15
CA ALA A 75 -3.92 -9.56 -2.39
C ALA A 75 -4.80 -9.28 -1.17
N LYS A 76 -4.48 -8.23 -0.40
CA LYS A 76 -5.28 -7.81 0.76
C LYS A 76 -6.70 -7.39 0.37
N LEU A 77 -6.88 -6.64 -0.72
CA LEU A 77 -8.24 -6.32 -1.20
C LEU A 77 -9.01 -7.59 -1.60
N MET A 78 -8.38 -8.53 -2.31
CA MET A 78 -9.03 -9.77 -2.74
C MET A 78 -9.38 -10.68 -1.56
N GLU A 79 -8.43 -10.95 -0.64
CA GLU A 79 -8.70 -11.68 0.61
C GLU A 79 -9.96 -11.15 1.29
N ARG A 80 -10.10 -9.83 1.37
CA ARG A 80 -11.19 -9.20 2.12
C ARG A 80 -12.50 -9.13 1.36
N VAL A 81 -12.50 -9.07 0.04
CA VAL A 81 -13.76 -9.15 -0.71
C VAL A 81 -14.29 -10.59 -0.76
N PHE A 82 -13.40 -11.59 -0.75
CA PHE A 82 -13.81 -13.00 -0.81
C PHE A 82 -14.05 -13.65 0.58
N ASP A 83 -13.30 -13.27 1.62
CA ASP A 83 -13.48 -13.84 2.98
C ASP A 83 -14.64 -13.20 3.76
N ASN A 84 -15.03 -11.96 3.46
CA ASN A 84 -16.10 -11.25 4.19
C ASN A 84 -17.54 -11.67 3.82
N SER A 85 -17.76 -12.91 3.40
CA SER A 85 -19.13 -13.45 3.26
C SER A 85 -19.83 -13.76 4.60
N LYS A 86 -19.17 -13.55 5.76
CA LYS A 86 -19.73 -13.90 7.08
C LYS A 86 -19.76 -12.83 8.17
N GLU A 87 -18.87 -11.83 8.18
CA GLU A 87 -18.87 -10.80 9.23
C GLU A 87 -18.38 -9.46 8.67
N ILE A 88 -19.19 -8.81 7.84
CA ILE A 88 -19.00 -7.39 7.52
C ILE A 88 -19.55 -6.63 8.73
N ALA A 89 -18.67 -6.27 9.67
CA ALA A 89 -19.03 -5.34 10.73
C ALA A 89 -19.70 -4.11 10.09
N SER A 90 -20.95 -3.86 10.46
CA SER A 90 -21.71 -2.70 10.02
C SER A 90 -20.91 -1.43 10.28
N ALA A 91 -21.09 -0.42 9.42
CA ALA A 91 -20.53 0.92 9.63
C ALA A 91 -20.92 1.56 10.98
N GLU A 92 -21.87 0.96 11.71
CA GLU A 92 -22.27 1.32 13.08
C GLU A 92 -21.22 0.99 14.17
N ASP A 93 -20.16 0.24 13.87
CA ASP A 93 -19.04 -0.01 14.81
C ASP A 93 -17.91 1.04 14.76
N ALA A 94 -18.06 2.11 13.96
CA ALA A 94 -17.05 3.15 13.79
C ALA A 94 -16.63 3.85 15.11
N GLU A 95 -17.44 3.77 16.18
CA GLU A 95 -17.15 4.33 17.51
C GLU A 95 -16.38 3.37 18.45
N SER A 96 -16.14 2.11 18.06
CA SER A 96 -15.58 1.06 18.93
C SER A 96 -14.27 0.42 18.41
N HIS A 97 -13.58 1.05 17.47
CA HIS A 97 -12.28 0.56 16.98
C HIS A 97 -11.13 0.97 17.90
N ASN A 98 -10.81 0.11 18.86
CA ASN A 98 -9.66 0.25 19.75
C ASN A 98 -8.32 0.00 19.02
N PRO A 99 -7.18 0.52 19.54
CA PRO A 99 -5.85 0.09 19.10
C PRO A 99 -5.72 -1.44 19.19
N GLY A 100 -5.44 -2.09 18.07
CA GLY A 100 -5.44 -3.56 17.96
C GLY A 100 -6.73 -4.17 17.40
N CYS A 101 -7.66 -3.36 16.88
CA CYS A 101 -8.82 -3.88 16.16
C CYS A 101 -8.39 -4.58 14.86
N ASP A 102 -8.72 -5.87 14.75
CA ASP A 102 -8.44 -6.72 13.59
C ASP A 102 -9.60 -6.77 12.59
N CYS A 103 -10.45 -5.74 12.58
CA CYS A 103 -11.46 -5.61 11.54
C CYS A 103 -10.81 -5.27 10.18
N CYS A 104 -11.52 -5.63 9.11
CA CYS A 104 -11.09 -5.44 7.72
C CYS A 104 -10.61 -3.99 7.44
N PHE A 105 -11.39 -3.00 7.86
CA PHE A 105 -11.07 -1.59 7.63
C PHE A 105 -9.80 -1.13 8.36
N CYS A 106 -9.65 -1.52 9.63
CA CYS A 106 -8.47 -1.17 10.43
C CYS A 106 -7.20 -1.85 9.91
N GLU A 107 -7.28 -3.08 9.40
CA GLU A 107 -6.12 -3.75 8.82
C GLU A 107 -5.67 -3.09 7.51
N LEU A 108 -6.60 -2.79 6.59
CA LEU A 108 -6.27 -2.08 5.35
C LEU A 108 -5.70 -0.69 5.63
N THR A 109 -6.27 0.04 6.60
CA THR A 109 -5.74 1.34 7.03
C THR A 109 -4.31 1.21 7.59
N ARG A 110 -4.05 0.23 8.47
CA ARG A 110 -2.68 -0.06 8.97
C ARG A 110 -1.72 -0.37 7.82
N ARG A 111 -2.20 -1.08 6.80
CA ARG A 111 -1.40 -1.43 5.63
C ARG A 111 -1.04 -0.19 4.80
N LEU A 112 -1.98 0.74 4.59
CA LEU A 112 -1.73 2.02 3.94
C LEU A 112 -0.64 2.81 4.66
N SER A 113 -0.73 2.94 5.99
CA SER A 113 0.31 3.61 6.79
C SER A 113 1.67 2.92 6.67
N SER A 114 1.69 1.59 6.56
CA SER A 114 2.93 0.83 6.35
C SER A 114 3.55 1.13 4.98
N TYR A 115 2.74 1.23 3.92
CA TYR A 115 3.25 1.62 2.60
C TYR A 115 3.82 3.03 2.60
N GLU A 116 3.12 3.99 3.21
CA GLU A 116 3.59 5.37 3.34
C GLU A 116 4.95 5.42 4.06
N SER A 117 5.06 4.75 5.21
CA SER A 117 6.32 4.68 5.96
C SER A 117 7.46 4.06 5.15
N VAL A 118 7.19 2.97 4.43
CA VAL A 118 8.22 2.24 3.67
C VAL A 118 8.67 3.03 2.44
N THR A 119 7.75 3.70 1.76
CA THR A 119 8.10 4.58 0.63
C THR A 119 8.90 5.80 1.09
N ALA A 120 8.56 6.39 2.24
CA ALA A 120 9.31 7.50 2.83
C ALA A 120 10.73 7.08 3.25
N ASP A 121 10.86 5.95 3.94
CA ASP A 121 12.15 5.37 4.33
C ASP A 121 13.02 5.07 3.11
N TYR A 122 12.45 4.46 2.09
CA TYR A 122 13.13 4.21 0.82
C TYR A 122 13.68 5.50 0.21
N ILE A 123 12.87 6.55 0.11
CA ILE A 123 13.29 7.84 -0.45
C ILE A 123 14.42 8.47 0.38
N GLN A 124 14.33 8.38 1.71
CA GLN A 124 15.35 8.90 2.60
C GLN A 124 16.69 8.18 2.37
N VAL A 125 16.70 6.86 2.44
CA VAL A 125 17.92 6.04 2.31
C VAL A 125 18.53 6.19 0.91
N SER A 126 17.71 6.10 -0.14
CA SER A 126 18.17 6.14 -1.53
C SER A 126 18.69 7.50 -2.01
N THR A 127 18.48 8.57 -1.23
CA THR A 127 18.97 9.92 -1.55
C THR A 127 19.99 10.48 -0.57
N GLN A 128 20.44 9.69 0.41
CA GLN A 128 21.56 10.08 1.25
C GLN A 128 22.83 10.20 0.41
N ILE A 129 23.45 11.37 0.45
CA ILE A 129 24.77 11.61 -0.13
C ILE A 129 25.77 10.87 0.75
N LYS A 130 26.39 9.79 0.23
CA LYS A 130 27.49 9.10 0.93
C LYS A 130 28.58 10.12 1.24
N ASN A 131 28.88 10.32 2.52
CA ASN A 131 29.87 11.28 2.98
C ASN A 131 31.18 10.51 3.20
N PRO A 132 32.21 10.68 2.35
CA PRO A 132 33.37 9.79 2.31
C PRO A 132 34.26 9.86 3.57
N GLU A 133 34.04 10.81 4.48
CA GLU A 133 34.88 11.03 5.66
C GLU A 133 34.39 10.31 6.94
N ASN A 134 33.21 9.69 6.95
CA ASN A 134 32.63 9.07 8.17
C ASN A 134 32.21 7.58 8.05
N ASP A 135 32.30 6.95 6.87
CA ASP A 135 31.76 5.60 6.67
C ASP A 135 32.80 4.50 6.98
N ALA A 136 33.04 4.29 8.27
CA ALA A 136 33.54 3.02 8.79
C ALA A 136 32.43 2.31 9.56
N GLY A 137 31.40 1.82 8.86
CA GLY A 137 30.41 0.92 9.44
C GLY A 137 29.00 1.08 8.88
N GLU A 138 28.57 0.05 8.16
CA GLU A 138 27.21 -0.26 7.70
C GLU A 138 26.73 0.48 6.44
N ASP A 139 26.76 -0.26 5.32
CA ASP A 139 25.90 -0.02 4.18
C ASP A 139 24.46 0.10 4.69
N SER A 140 23.97 1.34 4.82
CA SER A 140 22.56 1.67 5.07
C SER A 140 21.77 1.35 3.79
N ALA A 141 21.79 0.08 3.38
CA ALA A 141 21.09 -0.40 2.21
C ALA A 141 19.62 -0.59 2.60
N PHE A 142 18.72 -0.02 1.80
CA PHE A 142 17.28 -0.21 2.01
C PHE A 142 16.95 -1.71 2.06
N GLN A 143 16.35 -2.12 3.18
CA GLN A 143 15.88 -3.48 3.37
C GLN A 143 14.38 -3.52 3.14
N LEU A 144 13.96 -4.46 2.30
CA LEU A 144 12.55 -4.62 2.00
C LEU A 144 11.84 -5.25 3.21
N PRO A 145 10.76 -4.65 3.72
CA PRO A 145 10.04 -5.18 4.88
C PRO A 145 9.50 -6.59 4.65
N ASP A 146 9.45 -7.40 5.70
CA ASP A 146 9.01 -8.80 5.65
C ASP A 146 7.59 -8.98 5.05
N PHE A 147 6.69 -8.02 5.29
CA PHE A 147 5.34 -8.10 4.74
C PHE A 147 5.28 -7.93 3.22
N LEU A 148 6.36 -7.48 2.57
CA LEU A 148 6.49 -7.36 1.11
C LEU A 148 7.41 -8.45 0.52
N THR A 149 7.89 -9.40 1.33
CA THR A 149 8.74 -10.52 0.88
C THR A 149 7.99 -11.85 0.76
N THR A 150 6.74 -11.89 1.22
CA THR A 150 5.86 -13.07 1.19
C THR A 150 5.12 -13.16 -0.13
#